data_AF-A0A3D1KHE2-F1
#
_entry.id   AF-A0A3D1KHE2-F1
#
_cell.length_a   1.000
_cell.length_b   1.000
_cell.length_c   1.000
_cell.angle_alpha   90.00
_cell.angle_beta   90.00
_cell.angle_gamma   90.00
#
_symmetry.space_group_name_H-M   'P 1'
#
loop_
_entity.id
_entity.type
_entity.pdbx_description
1 polymer ?
#
loop_
_entity_poly.entity_id
_entity_poly.type
_entity_poly.pdbx_seq_one_letter_code
_entity_poly.pdbx_strand_id
1 'polypeptide(L)' 'MTHPERLAPVGEAFPCFTYSDGTCAGIAYADKQSTVMAIGFPFESINEEEARNRLMGAFLSMLSQ' A
#
# COMPACT_ATOMS: atom_id res chain seq x y z
N MET A 1 -9.36 7.53 -13.60
CA MET A 1 -8.57 6.91 -14.70
C MET A 1 -8.64 5.40 -14.51
N THR A 2 -8.14 4.58 -15.43
CA THR A 2 -8.13 3.12 -15.22
C THR A 2 -6.71 2.71 -14.85
N HIS A 3 -6.52 2.27 -13.60
CA HIS A 3 -5.26 1.70 -13.11
C HIS A 3 -5.32 0.18 -13.28
N PRO A 4 -4.65 -0.40 -14.30
CA PRO A 4 -4.70 -1.85 -14.54
C PRO A 4 -4.17 -2.67 -13.35
N GLU A 5 -3.30 -2.07 -12.55
CA GLU A 5 -2.68 -2.64 -11.36
C GLU A 5 -3.46 -2.40 -10.06
N ARG A 6 -4.69 -1.86 -10.15
CA ARG A 6 -5.54 -1.60 -8.99
C ARG A 6 -5.74 -2.88 -8.19
N LEU A 7 -5.50 -2.79 -6.88
CA LEU A 7 -5.77 -3.89 -5.96
C LEU A 7 -7.19 -3.78 -5.40
N ALA A 8 -7.79 -4.94 -5.14
CA ALA A 8 -9.06 -5.04 -4.42
C ALA A 8 -8.82 -5.80 -3.12
N PRO A 9 -9.08 -5.20 -1.95
CA PRO A 9 -8.99 -5.93 -0.70
C PRO A 9 -9.99 -7.08 -0.68
N VAL A 10 -9.60 -8.19 -0.08
CA VAL A 10 -10.42 -9.38 0.13
C VAL A 10 -10.34 -9.82 1.59
N GLY A 11 -11.41 -10.43 2.12
CA GLY A 11 -11.47 -10.81 3.52
C GLY A 11 -11.35 -9.59 4.44
N GLU A 12 -10.41 -9.65 5.39
CA GLU A 12 -10.14 -8.57 6.36
C GLU A 12 -9.04 -7.60 5.90
N ALA A 13 -8.51 -7.76 4.68
CA ALA A 13 -7.58 -6.78 4.12
C ALA A 13 -8.26 -5.42 3.92
N PHE A 14 -7.50 -4.34 4.03
CA PHE A 14 -7.99 -2.98 3.87
C PHE A 14 -7.08 -2.15 2.96
N PRO A 15 -7.62 -1.12 2.27
CA PRO A 15 -6.79 -0.25 1.42
C PRO A 15 -5.85 0.58 2.30
N CYS A 16 -4.54 0.49 2.04
CA CYS A 16 -3.52 1.26 2.76
C CYS A 16 -2.93 2.40 1.93
N PHE A 17 -3.14 2.37 0.60
CA PHE A 17 -2.64 3.37 -0.32
C PHE A 17 -3.63 3.57 -1.47
N THR A 18 -3.78 4.82 -1.93
CA THR A 18 -4.72 5.17 -3.01
C THR A 18 -4.04 6.05 -4.05
N TYR A 19 -4.47 5.92 -5.31
CA TYR A 19 -4.15 6.87 -6.35
C TYR A 19 -4.86 8.21 -6.10
N SER A 20 -4.45 9.25 -6.82
CA SER A 20 -5.07 10.58 -6.72
C SER A 20 -6.57 10.60 -7.07
N ASP A 21 -7.06 9.60 -7.81
CA ASP A 21 -8.48 9.43 -8.13
C ASP A 21 -9.25 8.60 -7.08
N GLY A 22 -8.62 8.25 -5.96
CA GLY A 22 -9.21 7.50 -4.86
C GLY A 22 -9.26 5.98 -5.08
N THR A 23 -8.80 5.48 -6.23
CA THR A 23 -8.75 4.03 -6.45
C THR A 23 -7.63 3.36 -5.63
N CYS A 24 -7.84 2.12 -5.21
CA CYS A 24 -6.92 1.41 -4.32
C CYS A 24 -5.63 1.00 -5.05
N ALA A 25 -4.52 1.55 -4.57
CA ALA A 25 -3.18 1.34 -5.10
C ALA A 25 -2.35 0.37 -4.23
N GLY A 26 -2.80 0.11 -3.00
CA GLY A 26 -2.19 -0.84 -2.08
C GLY A 26 -3.17 -1.35 -1.04
N ILE A 27 -2.96 -2.59 -0.61
CA ILE A 27 -3.73 -3.25 0.47
C ILE A 27 -2.80 -3.66 1.60
N ALA A 28 -3.35 -3.71 2.81
CA ALA A 28 -2.68 -4.25 3.98
C ALA A 28 -3.60 -5.25 4.70
N TYR A 29 -2.99 -6.20 5.38
CA TYR A 29 -3.62 -7.12 6.33
C TYR A 29 -2.68 -7.22 7.54
N ALA A 30 -3.23 -7.19 8.75
CA ALA A 30 -2.45 -7.38 9.96
C ALA A 30 -3.29 -8.11 11.00
N ASP A 31 -2.73 -9.18 11.56
CA ASP A 31 -3.23 -9.83 12.77
C ASP A 31 -2.07 -10.06 13.76
N LYS A 32 -2.31 -10.82 14.83
CA LYS A 32 -1.29 -11.08 15.87
C LYS A 32 -0.09 -11.91 15.41
N GLN A 33 -0.15 -12.52 14.23
CA GLN A 33 0.83 -13.49 13.73
C GLN A 33 1.40 -13.10 12.36
N SER A 34 0.71 -12.25 11.59
CA SER A 34 1.08 -11.95 10.22
C SER A 34 0.64 -10.55 9.80
N THR A 35 1.61 -9.78 9.32
CA THR A 35 1.38 -8.50 8.64
C THR A 35 1.83 -8.62 7.20
N VAL A 36 0.94 -8.24 6.27
CA VAL A 36 1.18 -8.23 4.83
C VAL A 36 0.82 -6.85 4.29
N MET A 37 1.69 -6.31 3.44
CA MET A 37 1.39 -5.13 2.64
C MET A 37 1.73 -5.42 1.18
N ALA A 38 0.82 -5.07 0.28
CA ALA A 38 1.01 -5.22 -1.16
C ALA A 38 0.63 -3.92 -1.87
N ILE A 39 1.45 -3.50 -2.84
CA ILE A 39 1.19 -2.36 -3.73
C ILE A 39 1.09 -2.84 -5.16
N GLY A 40 0.22 -2.21 -5.95
CA GLY A 40 -0.01 -2.57 -7.35
C GLY A 40 1.10 -2.12 -8.28
N PHE A 41 1.93 -1.17 -7.87
CA PHE A 41 2.92 -0.52 -8.73
C PHE A 41 4.35 -0.68 -8.17
N PRO A 42 5.38 -0.58 -9.03
CA PRO A 42 6.76 -0.63 -8.57
C PRO A 42 7.09 0.56 -7.69
N PHE A 43 7.69 0.32 -6.53
CA PHE A 43 8.00 1.36 -5.54
C PHE A 43 8.89 2.47 -6.11
N GLU A 44 9.80 2.14 -7.04
CA GLU A 44 10.67 3.09 -7.75
C GLU A 44 9.91 4.06 -8.65
N SER A 45 8.64 3.79 -8.97
CA SER A 45 7.79 4.68 -9.76
C SER A 45 7.37 5.94 -8.99
N ILE A 46 7.60 5.97 -7.67
CA ILE A 46 7.40 7.16 -6.82
C ILE A 46 8.59 8.10 -7.01
N ASN A 47 8.40 9.10 -7.88
CA ASN A 47 9.44 10.07 -8.22
C ASN A 47 9.81 11.01 -7.06
N GLU A 48 8.84 11.35 -6.21
CA GLU A 48 9.08 12.23 -5.06
C GLU A 48 9.73 11.45 -3.91
N GLU A 49 10.97 11.80 -3.58
CA GLU A 49 11.74 11.14 -2.53
C GLU A 49 11.03 11.19 -1.17
N GLU A 50 10.42 12.32 -0.81
CA GLU A 50 9.72 12.42 0.45
C GLU A 50 8.51 11.48 0.50
N ALA A 51 7.75 11.36 -0.61
CA ALA A 51 6.63 10.43 -0.69
C ALA A 51 7.10 8.98 -0.55
N ARG A 52 8.23 8.63 -1.18
CA ARG A 52 8.85 7.32 -1.08
C ARG A 52 9.29 7.01 0.36
N ASN A 53 9.92 7.96 1.03
CA ASN A 53 10.37 7.81 2.43
C ASN A 53 9.18 7.68 3.40
N ARG A 54 8.12 8.49 3.20
CA ARG A 54 6.88 8.39 3.97
C ARG A 54 6.23 7.00 3.82
N LEU A 55 6.14 6.48 2.59
CA LEU A 55 5.55 5.18 2.33
C LEU A 55 6.37 4.03 2.95
N MET A 56 7.70 4.06 2.80
CA MET A 56 8.58 3.07 3.44
C MET A 56 8.48 3.12 4.97
N GLY A 57 8.44 4.32 5.56
CA GLY A 57 8.23 4.50 6.99
C GLY A 57 6.91 3.90 7.47
N ALA A 58 5.83 4.09 6.70
CA ALA A 58 4.55 3.47 6.99
C ALA A 58 4.62 1.93 6.95
N PHE A 59 5.34 1.37 5.97
CA PHE A 59 5.54 -0.08 5.85
C PHE A 59 6.28 -0.65 7.07
N LEU A 60 7.41 -0.03 7.43
CA LEU A 60 8.19 -0.45 8.60
C LEU A 60 7.38 -0.33 9.90
N SER A 61 6.60 0.75 10.03
CA SER A 61 5.72 0.94 11.18
C SER A 61 4.67 -0.15 11.28
N MET A 62 4.03 -0.54 10.18
CA MET A 62 3.03 -1.61 10.15
C MET A 62 3.62 -2.97 10.49
N LEU A 63 4.83 -3.27 9.97
CA LEU A 63 5.52 -4.53 10.22
C LEU A 63 6.07 -4.67 11.65
N SER A 64 6.14 -3.56 12.40
CA SER A 64 6.65 -3.51 13.77
C SER A 64 5.53 -3.45 14.82
N GLN A 65 4.26 -3.58 14.41
CA GLN A 65 3.11 -3.70 15.31
C GLN A 65 2.87 -5.16 15.71
#